data_AF-A0AB33CNT6-F1
#
_entry.id   AF-A0AB33CNT6-F1
#
_cell.length_a   1.000
_cell.length_b   1.000
_cell.length_c   1.000
_cell.angle_alpha   90.00
_cell.angle_beta   90.00
_cell.angle_gamma   90.00
#
_symmetry.space_group_name_H-M   'P 1'
#
loop_
_entity.id
_entity.type
_entity.pdbx_description
1 polymer ?
#
loop_
_entity_poly.entity_id
_entity_poly.type
_entity_poly.pdbx_seq_one_letter_code
_entity_poly.pdbx_strand_id
1 'polypeptide(L)'
;MKNLSGRSDRPWELMGVFKDEFILEFNGGIYSDVDGICDKYNFLHERDGAGYRNVDYSGLLLNGKSWIIEPLRLLQPNSYQAFQEAAEPLLLGVMLIEDLRNPGGPPMVRPILFLEVHGRMVEVFATFPSSTYEDGNDCFGSLLSLPDGLAKSWLWRTDGWRIPGSVGEGPMTNRQLIGHPSSRWRDADTYLDSLGKGWKKKYLPKIKELFPDAVTNINGVKRIKFRCFLDTRPVGVGGPEGDQFFVCSTRQDQVVYHVHEGNVENLRVLRNPEDAIDRYCAHVLRRKPGQFDFSDWSEPFRP
;
A
#
# COMPACT_ATOMS: atom_id res chain seq x y z
N MET A 1 -0.29 17.63 -16.40
CA MET A 1 0.12 16.23 -16.62
C MET A 1 1.49 16.23 -17.27
N LYS A 2 2.58 16.10 -16.49
CA LYS A 2 3.92 15.91 -17.07
C LYS A 2 3.99 14.49 -17.66
N ASN A 3 4.46 14.38 -18.90
CA ASN A 3 4.68 13.11 -19.59
C ASN A 3 5.52 12.16 -18.71
N LEU A 4 4.92 11.03 -18.33
CA LEU A 4 5.54 9.93 -17.58
C LEU A 4 6.44 9.04 -18.47
N SER A 5 6.62 9.37 -19.75
CA SER A 5 7.29 8.54 -20.75
C SER A 5 8.78 8.33 -20.52
N GLY A 6 9.41 9.01 -19.54
CA GLY A 6 10.81 8.80 -19.15
C GLY A 6 11.00 8.05 -17.83
N ARG A 7 9.93 7.52 -17.23
CA ARG A 7 10.00 6.73 -15.98
C ARG A 7 9.98 5.22 -16.19
N SER A 8 9.51 4.72 -17.33
CA SER A 8 9.42 3.27 -17.59
C SER A 8 10.78 2.56 -17.69
N ASP A 9 11.82 3.28 -18.11
CA ASP A 9 13.12 2.69 -18.44
C ASP A 9 14.13 2.74 -17.28
N ARG A 10 13.71 3.29 -16.12
CA ARG A 10 14.57 3.32 -14.94
C ARG A 10 14.57 1.97 -14.23
N PRO A 11 15.73 1.52 -13.71
CA PRO A 11 15.78 0.42 -12.76
C PRO A 11 14.79 0.62 -11.60
N TRP A 12 14.15 -0.46 -11.14
CA TRP A 12 13.06 -0.39 -10.15
C TRP A 12 13.52 0.17 -8.80
N GLU A 13 14.78 -0.03 -8.43
CA GLU A 13 15.40 0.52 -7.22
C GLU A 13 15.64 2.04 -7.29
N LEU A 14 15.55 2.61 -8.50
CA LEU A 14 15.61 4.04 -8.79
C LEU A 14 14.22 4.65 -9.04
N MET A 15 13.16 3.88 -8.78
CA MET A 15 11.78 4.34 -8.85
C MET A 15 11.24 4.71 -7.46
N GLY A 16 10.33 5.67 -7.44
CA GLY A 16 9.72 6.25 -6.24
C GLY A 16 9.91 7.77 -6.19
N VAL A 17 9.59 8.35 -5.04
CA VAL A 17 9.82 9.77 -4.75
C VAL A 17 11.06 9.93 -3.88
N PHE A 18 12.03 10.71 -4.35
CA PHE A 18 13.26 10.99 -3.63
C PHE A 18 13.18 12.24 -2.75
N LYS A 19 14.12 12.36 -1.80
CA LYS A 19 14.19 13.44 -0.82
C LYS A 19 14.02 14.84 -1.41
N ASP A 20 14.79 15.15 -2.44
CA ASP A 20 14.74 16.46 -3.08
C ASP A 20 13.39 16.73 -3.74
N GLU A 21 12.72 15.69 -4.27
CA GLU A 21 11.38 15.83 -4.86
C GLU A 21 10.34 16.13 -3.77
N PHE A 22 10.31 15.37 -2.68
CA PHE A 22 9.25 15.58 -1.67
C PHE A 22 9.46 16.83 -0.82
N ILE A 23 10.70 17.27 -0.59
CA ILE A 23 10.96 18.53 0.12
C ILE A 23 10.36 19.71 -0.64
N LEU A 24 10.43 19.69 -1.98
CA LEU A 24 9.87 20.74 -2.83
C LEU A 24 8.33 20.71 -2.84
N GLU A 25 7.74 19.51 -2.87
CA GLU A 25 6.27 19.34 -2.92
C GLU A 25 5.60 19.64 -1.58
N PHE A 26 6.29 19.43 -0.44
CA PHE A 26 5.80 19.79 0.89
C PHE A 26 5.97 21.29 1.21
N ASN A 27 5.42 22.12 0.32
CA ASN A 27 5.44 23.58 0.40
C ASN A 27 4.65 24.18 1.58
N GLY A 28 3.82 23.37 2.27
CA GLY A 28 3.20 23.71 3.55
C GLY A 28 4.05 23.38 4.77
N GLY A 29 5.19 22.71 4.58
CA GLY A 29 6.12 22.33 5.64
C GLY A 29 6.18 20.82 5.91
N ILE A 30 7.21 20.42 6.65
CA ILE A 30 7.44 19.06 7.13
C ILE A 30 7.57 19.12 8.65
N TYR A 31 6.87 18.23 9.33
CA TYR A 31 6.67 18.31 10.78
C TYR A 31 6.97 16.97 11.45
N SER A 32 7.68 17.03 12.58
CA SER A 32 7.94 15.88 13.46
C SER A 32 6.94 15.76 14.61
N ASP A 33 6.19 16.81 14.87
CA ASP A 33 5.24 16.91 15.98
C ASP A 33 4.00 17.72 15.55
N VAL A 34 2.96 17.60 16.36
CA VAL A 34 1.68 18.27 16.12
C VAL A 34 1.70 19.74 16.47
N ASP A 35 2.55 20.16 17.41
CA ASP A 35 2.59 21.53 17.92
C ASP A 35 3.00 22.50 16.81
N GLY A 36 3.88 22.09 15.90
CA GLY A 36 4.23 22.87 14.71
C GLY A 36 3.09 23.06 13.69
N ILE A 37 1.99 22.31 13.81
CA ILE A 37 0.90 22.20 12.84
C ILE A 37 -0.39 22.86 13.34
N CYS A 38 -0.72 22.68 14.63
CA CYS A 38 -2.03 23.01 15.22
C CYS A 38 -2.51 24.44 14.96
N ASP A 39 -1.59 25.41 14.96
CA ASP A 39 -1.94 26.83 14.71
C ASP A 39 -2.03 27.20 13.23
N LYS A 40 -1.58 26.31 12.33
CA LYS A 40 -1.48 26.57 10.88
C LYS A 40 -2.57 25.90 10.07
N TYR A 41 -3.04 24.73 10.52
CA TYR A 41 -3.96 23.91 9.74
C TYR A 41 -5.05 23.26 10.60
N ASN A 42 -6.30 23.43 10.18
CA ASN A 42 -7.46 22.93 10.92
C ASN A 42 -7.74 21.43 10.73
N PHE A 43 -7.03 20.74 9.81
CA PHE A 43 -7.26 19.31 9.54
C PHE A 43 -6.91 18.39 10.72
N LEU A 44 -6.28 18.88 11.77
CA LEU A 44 -6.09 18.10 13.00
C LEU A 44 -7.32 18.14 13.93
N HIS A 45 -8.26 19.06 13.69
CA HIS A 45 -9.34 19.38 14.63
C HIS A 45 -10.75 19.21 14.07
N GLU A 46 -10.94 18.79 12.81
CA GLU A 46 -12.30 18.61 12.27
C GLU A 46 -13.02 17.41 12.91
N ARG A 47 -14.18 17.70 13.49
CA ARG A 47 -15.11 16.74 14.08
C ARG A 47 -16.49 16.92 13.44
N ASP A 48 -17.27 15.85 13.33
CA ASP A 48 -18.71 15.95 13.10
C ASP A 48 -19.52 15.23 14.19
N GLY A 49 -20.84 15.14 14.00
CA GLY A 49 -21.76 14.52 14.95
C GLY A 49 -21.49 13.02 15.23
N ALA A 50 -20.61 12.36 14.47
CA ALA A 50 -20.19 10.98 14.67
C ALA A 50 -18.77 10.83 15.28
N GLY A 51 -18.02 11.92 15.47
CA GLY A 51 -16.66 11.90 16.06
C GLY A 51 -15.61 12.65 15.24
N TYR A 52 -14.35 12.22 15.32
CA TYR A 52 -13.28 12.77 14.48
C TYR A 52 -13.52 12.43 13.00
N ARG A 53 -13.48 13.44 12.13
CA ARG A 53 -13.51 13.23 10.67
C ARG A 53 -12.17 12.86 10.08
N ASN A 54 -11.10 13.08 10.84
CA ASN A 54 -9.75 13.05 10.31
C ASN A 54 -9.00 11.83 10.85
N VAL A 55 -8.11 11.33 10.00
CA VAL A 55 -7.21 10.23 10.35
C VAL A 55 -6.22 10.66 11.44
N ASP A 56 -5.75 9.71 12.23
CA ASP A 56 -4.97 9.92 13.45
C ASP A 56 -3.49 10.24 13.19
N TYR A 57 -3.23 11.38 12.55
CA TYR A 57 -1.86 11.87 12.37
C TYR A 57 -1.19 12.19 13.70
N SER A 58 -1.94 12.73 14.66
CA SER A 58 -1.43 13.15 15.95
C SER A 58 -0.95 11.99 16.80
N GLY A 59 -1.75 10.93 16.92
CA GLY A 59 -1.37 9.72 17.65
C GLY A 59 -0.15 9.04 17.02
N LEU A 60 -0.09 8.97 15.68
CA LEU A 60 1.04 8.37 14.98
C LEU A 60 2.33 9.17 15.16
N LEU A 61 2.30 10.50 15.06
CA LEU A 61 3.49 11.35 15.28
C LEU A 61 3.97 11.28 16.73
N LEU A 62 3.05 11.32 17.70
CA LEU A 62 3.39 11.24 19.14
C LEU A 62 4.11 9.93 19.49
N ASN A 63 3.67 8.81 18.92
CA ASN A 63 4.29 7.51 19.14
C ASN A 63 5.55 7.28 18.27
N GLY A 64 5.56 7.86 17.07
CA GLY A 64 6.70 7.92 16.17
C GLY A 64 7.08 6.59 15.50
N LYS A 65 8.20 6.62 14.76
CA LYS A 65 8.71 5.50 13.94
C LYS A 65 8.80 4.20 14.74
N SER A 66 9.46 4.23 15.90
CA SER A 66 9.78 3.02 16.67
C SER A 66 8.53 2.24 17.05
N TRP A 67 7.43 2.94 17.36
CA TRP A 67 6.16 2.33 17.70
C TRP A 67 5.46 1.73 16.48
N ILE A 68 5.40 2.44 15.34
CA ILE A 68 4.70 1.93 14.15
C ILE A 68 5.40 0.72 13.52
N ILE A 69 6.73 0.59 13.66
CA ILE A 69 7.49 -0.55 13.12
C ILE A 69 7.67 -1.69 14.13
N GLU A 70 7.35 -1.51 15.41
CA GLU A 70 7.53 -2.52 16.45
C GLU A 70 6.87 -3.88 16.12
N PRO A 71 5.65 -3.94 15.54
CA PRO A 71 5.02 -5.21 15.19
C PRO A 71 5.83 -6.04 14.17
N LEU A 72 6.63 -5.38 13.32
CA LEU A 72 7.50 -6.06 12.36
C LEU A 72 8.64 -6.83 13.06
N ARG A 73 9.05 -6.42 14.27
CA ARG A 73 10.23 -6.98 14.96
C ARG A 73 10.17 -8.49 15.12
N LEU A 74 8.98 -9.03 15.42
CA LEU A 74 8.77 -10.47 15.60
C LEU A 74 8.20 -11.14 14.35
N LEU A 75 7.31 -10.45 13.62
CA LEU A 75 6.53 -11.04 12.54
C LEU A 75 7.18 -10.88 11.16
N GLN A 76 8.02 -9.87 10.98
CA GLN A 76 8.68 -9.48 9.72
C GLN A 76 10.10 -8.95 10.01
N PRO A 77 10.98 -9.78 10.62
CA PRO A 77 12.26 -9.32 11.16
C PRO A 77 13.22 -8.75 10.11
N ASN A 78 13.18 -9.22 8.86
CA ASN A 78 14.06 -8.69 7.80
C ASN A 78 13.68 -7.26 7.43
N SER A 79 12.38 -6.98 7.35
CA SER A 79 11.82 -5.65 7.07
C SER A 79 12.03 -4.71 8.25
N TYR A 80 11.83 -5.21 9.48
CA TYR A 80 12.17 -4.46 10.68
C TYR A 80 13.64 -4.01 10.67
N GLN A 81 14.56 -4.93 10.36
CA GLN A 81 15.98 -4.63 10.27
C GLN A 81 16.28 -3.60 9.17
N ALA A 82 15.63 -3.72 8.00
CA ALA A 82 15.78 -2.73 6.92
C ALA A 82 15.33 -1.32 7.35
N PHE A 83 14.26 -1.20 8.15
CA PHE A 83 13.88 0.09 8.73
C PHE A 83 14.89 0.58 9.77
N GLN A 84 15.41 -0.30 10.63
CA GLN A 84 16.42 0.08 11.64
C GLN A 84 17.70 0.62 10.99
N GLU A 85 18.10 0.06 9.84
CA GLU A 85 19.32 0.44 9.13
C GLU A 85 19.26 1.86 8.54
N ALA A 86 18.09 2.32 8.09
CA ALA A 86 18.03 3.47 7.19
C ALA A 86 16.80 4.38 7.30
N ALA A 87 15.82 4.03 8.13
CA ALA A 87 14.62 4.84 8.25
C ALA A 87 14.83 6.01 9.20
N GLU A 88 14.58 7.21 8.70
CA GLU A 88 14.53 8.44 9.48
C GLU A 88 13.24 8.51 10.31
N PRO A 89 13.11 9.47 11.25
CA PRO A 89 11.88 9.66 12.02
C PRO A 89 10.61 9.75 11.16
N LEU A 90 9.48 9.39 11.77
CA LEU A 90 8.16 9.57 11.16
C LEU A 90 7.86 11.07 11.06
N LEU A 91 7.45 11.52 9.88
CA LEU A 91 7.19 12.92 9.59
C LEU A 91 5.83 13.08 8.91
N LEU A 92 5.23 14.26 9.07
CA LEU A 92 4.07 14.71 8.32
C LEU A 92 4.47 15.82 7.36
N GLY A 93 4.36 15.56 6.06
CA GLY A 93 4.51 16.56 5.02
C GLY A 93 3.16 17.19 4.69
N VAL A 94 3.13 18.51 4.54
CA VAL A 94 1.94 19.24 4.13
C VAL A 94 2.14 19.77 2.71
N MET A 95 1.32 19.27 1.79
CA MET A 95 1.27 19.75 0.41
C MET A 95 0.07 20.68 0.24
N LEU A 96 0.31 21.89 -0.25
CA LEU A 96 -0.72 22.88 -0.58
C LEU A 96 -1.07 22.76 -2.07
N ILE A 97 -2.33 22.47 -2.34
CA ILE A 97 -2.86 22.27 -3.69
C ILE A 97 -3.80 23.44 -4.02
N GLU A 98 -3.67 23.99 -5.23
CA GLU A 98 -4.60 25.00 -5.72
C GLU A 98 -6.04 24.44 -5.78
N ASP A 99 -6.99 25.15 -5.17
CA ASP A 99 -8.41 24.80 -5.29
C ASP A 99 -8.95 25.32 -6.62
N LEU A 100 -8.99 24.45 -7.64
CA LEU A 100 -9.53 24.80 -8.95
C LEU A 100 -11.02 25.17 -8.93
N ARG A 101 -11.76 24.83 -7.86
CA ARG A 101 -13.16 25.24 -7.67
C ARG A 101 -13.27 26.59 -6.97
N ASN A 102 -12.22 27.04 -6.30
CA ASN A 102 -12.13 28.35 -5.66
C ASN A 102 -10.73 28.98 -5.85
N PRO A 103 -10.37 29.43 -7.07
CA PRO A 103 -9.01 29.88 -7.39
C PRO A 103 -8.52 31.11 -6.61
N GLY A 104 -9.43 31.86 -5.98
CA GLY A 104 -9.11 33.00 -5.11
C GLY A 104 -9.15 32.69 -3.61
N GLY A 105 -9.45 31.44 -3.24
CA GLY A 105 -9.53 30.97 -1.86
C GLY A 105 -8.21 30.46 -1.30
N PRO A 106 -8.20 30.04 -0.02
CA PRO A 106 -7.05 29.35 0.55
C PRO A 106 -6.79 28.02 -0.19
N PRO A 107 -5.53 27.60 -0.31
CA PRO A 107 -5.20 26.32 -0.94
C PRO A 107 -5.80 25.15 -0.15
N MET A 108 -6.09 24.06 -0.85
CA MET A 108 -6.41 22.78 -0.22
C MET A 108 -5.17 22.22 0.47
N VAL A 109 -5.35 21.76 1.69
CA VAL A 109 -4.27 21.19 2.50
C VAL A 109 -4.31 19.67 2.37
N ARG A 110 -3.19 19.07 1.95
CA ARG A 110 -3.04 17.62 1.87
C ARG A 110 -1.91 17.13 2.78
N PRO A 111 -2.25 16.57 3.95
CA PRO A 111 -1.28 15.92 4.82
C PRO A 111 -0.87 14.56 4.26
N ILE A 112 0.42 14.24 4.36
CA ILE A 112 1.01 12.96 3.95
C ILE A 112 1.98 12.52 5.04
N LEU A 113 1.69 11.39 5.68
CA LEU A 113 2.55 10.80 6.71
C LEU A 113 3.56 9.88 6.03
N PHE A 114 4.84 9.99 6.39
CA PHE A 114 5.89 9.25 5.69
C PHE A 114 7.14 9.01 6.55
N LEU A 115 7.95 8.04 6.12
CA LEU A 115 9.34 7.85 6.53
C LEU A 115 10.24 8.14 5.32
N GLU A 116 11.39 8.75 5.55
CA GLU A 116 12.49 8.69 4.58
C GLU A 116 13.30 7.41 4.86
N VAL A 117 13.47 6.57 3.84
CA VAL A 117 14.30 5.35 3.90
C VAL A 117 15.27 5.36 2.72
N HIS A 118 16.58 5.44 3.01
CA HIS A 118 17.62 5.58 1.98
C HIS A 118 17.35 6.70 0.96
N GLY A 119 16.93 7.87 1.44
CA GLY A 119 16.62 9.04 0.61
C GLY A 119 15.34 8.90 -0.23
N ARG A 120 14.52 7.86 -0.01
CA ARG A 120 13.26 7.62 -0.71
C ARG A 120 12.07 7.64 0.26
N MET A 121 10.96 8.19 -0.17
CA MET A 121 9.72 8.22 0.60
C MET A 121 9.10 6.83 0.72
N VAL A 122 8.77 6.45 1.94
CA VAL A 122 7.80 5.41 2.28
C VAL A 122 6.59 6.09 2.88
N GLU A 123 5.47 6.10 2.16
CA GLU A 123 4.23 6.69 2.66
C GLU A 123 3.53 5.72 3.61
N VAL A 124 3.06 6.26 4.74
CA VAL A 124 2.34 5.56 5.79
C VAL A 124 0.94 6.12 5.86
N PHE A 125 -0.08 5.26 5.80
CA PHE A 125 -1.45 5.71 5.88
C PHE A 125 -1.97 5.62 7.31
N ALA A 126 -2.45 6.74 7.83
CA ALA A 126 -3.15 6.76 9.10
C ALA A 126 -4.57 6.19 8.97
N THR A 127 -5.06 5.56 10.03
CA THR A 127 -6.48 5.19 10.19
C THR A 127 -7.20 6.22 11.06
N PHE A 128 -8.51 6.10 11.24
CA PHE A 128 -9.22 6.90 12.23
C PHE A 128 -8.82 6.50 13.66
N PRO A 129 -8.86 7.44 14.62
CA PRO A 129 -8.60 7.13 16.02
C PRO A 129 -9.42 5.92 16.51
N SER A 130 -8.77 5.02 17.25
CA SER A 130 -9.39 3.79 17.78
C SER A 130 -10.03 2.87 16.73
N SER A 131 -9.55 2.93 15.49
CA SER A 131 -10.04 2.13 14.36
C SER A 131 -8.93 1.32 13.71
N THR A 132 -7.82 1.07 14.43
CA THR A 132 -6.74 0.19 13.96
C THR A 132 -7.12 -1.28 14.13
N TYR A 133 -6.38 -2.17 13.47
CA TYR A 133 -6.55 -3.60 13.71
C TYR A 133 -6.15 -3.97 15.14
N GLU A 134 -5.17 -3.27 15.73
CA GLU A 134 -4.80 -3.39 17.15
C GLU A 134 -5.95 -3.09 18.11
N ASP A 135 -6.80 -2.12 17.77
CA ASP A 135 -8.00 -1.77 18.54
C ASP A 135 -9.14 -2.79 18.38
N GLY A 136 -8.91 -3.89 17.65
CA GLY A 136 -9.91 -4.90 17.34
C GLY A 136 -10.81 -4.55 16.14
N ASN A 137 -10.47 -3.52 15.37
CA ASN A 137 -11.22 -3.18 14.16
C ASN A 137 -10.83 -4.09 12.99
N ASP A 138 -11.58 -5.17 12.81
CA ASP A 138 -11.46 -6.11 11.69
C ASP A 138 -12.59 -5.95 10.65
N CYS A 139 -13.30 -4.81 10.67
CA CYS A 139 -14.53 -4.56 9.89
C CYS A 139 -14.40 -4.84 8.39
N PHE A 140 -13.17 -4.82 7.87
CA PHE A 140 -12.84 -5.38 6.57
C PHE A 140 -12.39 -6.82 6.76
N GLY A 141 -13.32 -7.77 6.88
CA GLY A 141 -13.03 -9.20 7.03
C GLY A 141 -12.07 -9.80 5.98
N SER A 142 -11.75 -9.04 4.92
CA SER A 142 -10.61 -9.25 4.02
C SER A 142 -9.23 -9.27 4.72
N LEU A 143 -9.05 -8.58 5.86
CA LEU A 143 -7.84 -8.67 6.68
C LEU A 143 -7.64 -10.10 7.20
N LEU A 144 -8.72 -10.78 7.57
CA LEU A 144 -8.70 -12.17 8.04
C LEU A 144 -8.40 -13.17 6.91
N SER A 145 -8.41 -12.72 5.65
CA SER A 145 -7.98 -13.50 4.49
C SER A 145 -6.48 -13.40 4.24
N LEU A 146 -5.79 -12.43 4.84
CA LEU A 146 -4.34 -12.26 4.76
C LEU A 146 -3.68 -13.16 5.82
N PRO A 147 -2.46 -13.70 5.58
CA PRO A 147 -1.66 -14.29 6.64
C PRO A 147 -1.54 -13.36 7.86
N ASP A 148 -1.76 -13.92 9.05
CA ASP A 148 -1.75 -13.18 10.31
C ASP A 148 -0.46 -12.38 10.49
N GLY A 149 0.71 -12.97 10.20
CA GLY A 149 1.99 -12.29 10.32
C GLY A 149 2.15 -11.09 9.39
N LEU A 150 1.39 -11.00 8.30
CA LEU A 150 1.35 -9.82 7.43
C LEU A 150 0.37 -8.77 7.95
N ALA A 151 -0.83 -9.18 8.38
CA ALA A 151 -1.86 -8.26 8.84
C ALA A 151 -1.49 -7.61 10.18
N LYS A 152 -1.03 -8.42 11.14
CA LYS A 152 -0.63 -8.00 12.50
C LYS A 152 0.74 -7.34 12.56
N SER A 153 1.42 -7.20 11.43
CA SER A 153 2.69 -6.48 11.34
C SER A 153 2.53 -5.16 10.58
N TRP A 154 2.18 -5.22 9.30
CA TRP A 154 2.08 -4.05 8.44
C TRP A 154 0.81 -3.24 8.68
N LEU A 155 -0.32 -3.88 8.98
CA LEU A 155 -1.63 -3.24 9.07
C LEU A 155 -2.14 -3.11 10.51
N TRP A 156 -1.29 -3.44 11.50
CA TRP A 156 -1.69 -3.48 12.91
C TRP A 156 -2.12 -2.12 13.44
N ARG A 157 -1.30 -1.09 13.16
CA ARG A 157 -1.45 0.28 13.67
C ARG A 157 -1.70 1.32 12.57
N THR A 158 -1.74 0.89 11.31
CA THR A 158 -1.80 1.78 10.14
C THR A 158 -2.76 1.24 9.10
N ASP A 159 -3.23 2.12 8.22
CA ASP A 159 -4.06 1.79 7.05
C ASP A 159 -3.18 1.39 5.84
N GLY A 160 -1.92 1.02 6.09
CA GLY A 160 -0.99 0.46 5.11
C GLY A 160 0.13 1.38 4.67
N TRP A 161 0.91 0.90 3.71
CA TRP A 161 2.21 1.43 3.33
C TRP A 161 2.42 1.34 1.83
N ARG A 162 3.16 2.28 1.24
CA ARG A 162 3.57 2.20 -0.16
C ARG A 162 4.87 2.94 -0.46
N ILE A 163 5.45 2.61 -1.62
CA ILE A 163 6.40 3.49 -2.31
C ILE A 163 5.61 4.28 -3.37
N PRO A 164 5.35 5.58 -3.15
CA PRO A 164 4.58 6.38 -4.10
C PRO A 164 5.42 6.71 -5.35
N GLY A 165 4.75 6.92 -6.48
CA GLY A 165 5.40 7.42 -7.70
C GLY A 165 5.46 8.94 -7.77
N SER A 166 4.63 9.64 -7.01
CA SER A 166 4.63 11.10 -6.88
C SER A 166 4.10 11.49 -5.50
N VAL A 167 4.51 12.64 -4.98
CA VAL A 167 3.88 13.19 -3.77
C VAL A 167 2.41 13.45 -4.06
N GLY A 168 1.54 13.07 -3.13
CA GLY A 168 0.10 13.22 -3.30
C GLY A 168 -0.49 12.28 -4.36
N GLU A 169 0.14 11.15 -4.65
CA GLU A 169 -0.49 10.14 -5.49
C GLU A 169 -1.82 9.65 -4.86
N GLY A 170 -2.85 9.37 -5.67
CA GLY A 170 -4.15 8.91 -5.14
C GLY A 170 -4.04 7.55 -4.42
N PRO A 171 -4.92 7.23 -3.44
CA PRO A 171 -4.79 6.04 -2.60
C PRO A 171 -4.97 4.71 -3.35
N MET A 172 -5.58 4.72 -4.54
CA MET A 172 -5.89 3.51 -5.33
C MET A 172 -4.66 2.87 -6.01
N THR A 173 -3.48 3.46 -5.89
CA THR A 173 -2.25 3.01 -6.57
C THR A 173 -1.26 2.38 -5.59
N ASN A 174 -1.73 1.51 -4.70
CA ASN A 174 -0.83 0.80 -3.79
C ASN A 174 0.13 -0.12 -4.56
N ARG A 175 1.43 0.10 -4.35
CA ARG A 175 2.53 -0.57 -5.02
C ARG A 175 3.68 -0.78 -4.04
N GLN A 176 4.42 -1.86 -4.29
CA GLN A 176 5.68 -2.23 -3.67
C GLN A 176 5.66 -2.56 -2.17
N LEU A 177 4.69 -2.10 -1.38
CA LEU A 177 4.47 -2.47 0.02
C LEU A 177 2.99 -2.79 0.29
N ILE A 178 2.68 -3.23 1.51
CA ILE A 178 1.37 -3.76 1.89
C ILE A 178 0.40 -2.62 2.26
N GLY A 179 -0.70 -2.52 1.52
CA GLY A 179 -1.78 -1.56 1.78
C GLY A 179 -2.98 -2.22 2.47
N HIS A 180 -3.91 -1.42 3.00
CA HIS A 180 -5.15 -1.92 3.62
C HIS A 180 -6.29 -2.17 2.59
N PRO A 181 -7.16 -3.19 2.81
CA PRO A 181 -8.21 -3.59 1.85
C PRO A 181 -9.27 -2.54 1.52
N SER A 182 -9.46 -1.51 2.36
CA SER A 182 -10.52 -0.49 2.21
C SER A 182 -10.41 0.31 0.90
N SER A 183 -9.20 0.50 0.36
CA SER A 183 -8.97 1.25 -0.88
C SER A 183 -7.73 0.84 -1.67
N ARG A 184 -6.84 0.02 -1.09
CA ARG A 184 -5.51 -0.22 -1.66
C ARG A 184 -5.38 -1.57 -2.36
N TRP A 185 -6.32 -2.48 -2.14
CA TRP A 185 -6.32 -3.78 -2.82
C TRP A 185 -7.12 -3.71 -4.12
N ARG A 186 -6.47 -4.13 -5.22
CA ARG A 186 -7.09 -4.15 -6.55
C ARG A 186 -7.83 -5.45 -6.79
N ASP A 187 -9.09 -5.35 -7.19
CA ASP A 187 -9.86 -6.51 -7.61
C ASP A 187 -9.24 -7.11 -8.89
N ALA A 188 -9.44 -8.41 -9.09
CA ALA A 188 -8.90 -9.16 -10.22
C ALA A 188 -9.15 -8.50 -11.58
N ASP A 189 -10.30 -7.85 -11.74
CA ASP A 189 -10.68 -7.22 -12.98
C ASP A 189 -9.81 -5.99 -13.31
N THR A 190 -9.55 -5.14 -12.31
CA THR A 190 -8.69 -3.96 -12.38
C THR A 190 -7.24 -4.36 -12.56
N TYR A 191 -6.82 -5.45 -11.91
CA TYR A 191 -5.51 -6.04 -12.16
C TYR A 191 -5.35 -6.50 -13.62
N LEU A 192 -6.31 -7.26 -14.17
CA LEU A 192 -6.22 -7.73 -15.54
C LEU A 192 -6.22 -6.59 -16.57
N ASP A 193 -6.95 -5.50 -16.30
CA ASP A 193 -6.88 -4.29 -17.12
C ASP A 193 -5.46 -3.68 -17.13
N SER A 194 -4.71 -3.81 -16.02
CA SER A 194 -3.32 -3.35 -15.93
C SER A 194 -2.31 -4.18 -16.73
N LEU A 195 -2.67 -5.40 -17.17
CA LEU A 195 -1.81 -6.25 -18.00
C LEU A 195 -1.91 -5.89 -19.50
N GLY A 196 -2.96 -5.17 -19.90
CA GLY A 196 -3.17 -4.68 -21.25
C GLY A 196 -4.47 -5.14 -21.90
N LYS A 197 -4.68 -4.71 -23.14
CA LYS A 197 -5.93 -4.94 -23.88
C LYS A 197 -6.18 -6.45 -24.08
N GLY A 198 -7.40 -6.90 -23.76
CA GLY A 198 -7.85 -8.27 -24.00
C GLY A 198 -7.61 -9.27 -22.85
N TRP A 199 -6.72 -8.95 -21.91
CA TRP A 199 -6.42 -9.80 -20.75
C TRP A 199 -7.64 -10.07 -19.87
N LYS A 200 -8.39 -9.01 -19.53
CA LYS A 200 -9.64 -9.12 -18.76
C LYS A 200 -10.65 -10.07 -19.41
N LYS A 201 -10.86 -9.95 -20.72
CA LYS A 201 -11.78 -10.82 -21.46
C LYS A 201 -11.31 -12.28 -21.46
N LYS A 202 -10.00 -12.52 -21.58
CA LYS A 202 -9.40 -13.87 -21.64
C LYS A 202 -9.40 -14.57 -20.28
N TYR A 203 -9.04 -13.87 -19.21
CA TYR A 203 -8.71 -14.50 -17.92
C TYR A 203 -9.74 -14.33 -16.83
N LEU A 204 -10.57 -13.28 -16.87
CA LEU A 204 -11.58 -13.07 -15.83
C LEU A 204 -12.60 -14.23 -15.74
N PRO A 205 -13.05 -14.87 -16.84
CA PRO A 205 -13.89 -16.07 -16.76
C PRO A 205 -13.20 -17.23 -16.05
N LYS A 206 -11.91 -17.48 -16.35
CA LYS A 206 -11.12 -18.55 -15.74
C LYS A 206 -10.94 -18.34 -14.23
N ILE A 207 -10.67 -17.10 -13.80
CA ILE A 207 -10.57 -16.75 -12.37
C ILE A 207 -11.90 -17.04 -11.65
N LYS A 208 -13.04 -16.72 -12.28
CA LYS A 208 -14.37 -17.00 -11.71
C LYS A 208 -14.66 -18.50 -11.60
N GLU A 209 -14.14 -19.30 -12.53
CA GLU A 209 -14.26 -20.76 -12.51
C GLU A 209 -13.40 -21.38 -11.40
N LEU A 210 -12.18 -20.88 -11.21
CA LEU A 210 -11.26 -21.32 -10.15
C LEU A 210 -11.72 -20.89 -8.74
N PHE A 211 -12.35 -19.71 -8.64
CA PHE A 211 -12.78 -19.11 -7.37
C PHE A 211 -14.25 -18.69 -7.44
N PRO A 212 -15.20 -19.65 -7.54
CA PRO A 212 -16.61 -19.34 -7.68
C PRO A 212 -17.19 -18.62 -6.46
N ASP A 213 -16.68 -18.93 -5.27
CA ASP A 213 -17.06 -18.30 -3.99
C ASP A 213 -16.55 -16.85 -3.85
N ALA A 214 -15.52 -16.46 -4.61
CA ALA A 214 -15.05 -15.08 -4.65
C ALA A 214 -16.01 -14.13 -5.37
N VAL A 215 -17.04 -14.66 -6.04
CA VAL A 215 -17.97 -13.87 -6.85
C VAL A 215 -19.18 -13.46 -6.02
N THR A 216 -19.20 -12.20 -5.57
CA THR A 216 -20.29 -11.65 -4.75
C THR A 216 -21.20 -10.73 -5.57
N ASN A 217 -22.50 -10.76 -5.31
CA ASN A 217 -23.45 -9.78 -5.85
C ASN A 217 -24.00 -8.93 -4.71
N ILE A 218 -23.63 -7.65 -4.66
CA ILE A 218 -24.09 -6.70 -3.66
C ILE A 218 -24.82 -5.58 -4.39
N ASN A 219 -26.11 -5.42 -4.12
CA ASN A 219 -26.98 -4.40 -4.74
C ASN A 219 -26.95 -4.43 -6.29
N GLY A 220 -26.91 -5.63 -6.88
CA GLY A 220 -26.84 -5.81 -8.33
C GLY A 220 -25.44 -5.62 -8.92
N VAL A 221 -24.45 -5.21 -8.13
CA VAL A 221 -23.07 -5.04 -8.56
C VAL A 221 -22.29 -6.33 -8.29
N LYS A 222 -21.92 -7.01 -9.37
CA LYS A 222 -21.05 -8.19 -9.32
C LYS A 222 -19.61 -7.74 -9.01
N ARG A 223 -19.11 -8.12 -7.83
CA ARG A 223 -17.73 -7.88 -7.40
C ARG A 223 -16.97 -9.20 -7.31
N ILE A 224 -15.67 -9.14 -7.55
CA ILE A 224 -14.78 -10.30 -7.50
C ILE A 224 -13.83 -10.07 -6.35
N LYS A 225 -14.00 -10.86 -5.30
CA LYS A 225 -13.26 -10.82 -4.05
C LYS A 225 -11.92 -11.55 -4.12
N PHE A 226 -11.42 -11.83 -5.32
CA PHE A 226 -10.03 -12.20 -5.54
C PHE A 226 -9.22 -10.91 -5.71
N ARG A 227 -8.52 -10.50 -4.65
CA ARG A 227 -7.99 -9.13 -4.52
C ARG A 227 -6.47 -9.15 -4.40
N CYS A 228 -5.81 -8.38 -5.26
CA CYS A 228 -4.37 -8.12 -5.23
C CYS A 228 -4.06 -7.21 -4.05
N PHE A 229 -3.41 -7.74 -3.01
CA PHE A 229 -3.01 -6.97 -1.84
C PHE A 229 -1.60 -6.37 -1.99
N LEU A 230 -0.75 -7.01 -2.79
CA LEU A 230 0.60 -6.56 -3.08
C LEU A 230 0.90 -6.70 -4.57
N ASP A 231 1.31 -5.59 -5.18
CA ASP A 231 1.82 -5.54 -6.54
C ASP A 231 3.23 -4.98 -6.48
N THR A 232 4.20 -5.80 -6.89
CA THR A 232 5.63 -5.49 -6.75
C THR A 232 6.14 -4.47 -7.77
N ARG A 233 5.36 -4.21 -8.84
CA ARG A 233 5.74 -3.24 -9.87
C ARG A 233 5.76 -1.83 -9.28
N PRO A 234 6.72 -0.98 -9.67
CA PRO A 234 6.67 0.44 -9.35
C PRO A 234 5.43 1.12 -9.94
N VAL A 235 5.12 2.31 -9.41
CA VAL A 235 4.06 3.16 -9.96
C VAL A 235 4.36 3.51 -11.42
N GLY A 236 3.31 3.50 -12.25
CA GLY A 236 3.41 3.74 -13.68
C GLY A 236 3.82 2.52 -14.51
N VAL A 237 4.24 1.42 -13.86
CA VAL A 237 4.56 0.16 -14.54
C VAL A 237 3.30 -0.72 -14.61
N GLY A 238 2.97 -1.10 -15.85
CA GLY A 238 1.90 -2.02 -16.21
C GLY A 238 2.45 -3.21 -17.00
N GLY A 239 1.57 -4.01 -17.61
CA GLY A 239 2.00 -5.16 -18.40
C GLY A 239 2.36 -6.40 -17.56
N PRO A 240 2.76 -7.50 -18.22
CA PRO A 240 3.07 -8.78 -17.61
C PRO A 240 4.48 -8.78 -17.00
N GLU A 241 4.69 -7.94 -15.98
CA GLU A 241 5.97 -7.79 -15.28
C GLU A 241 5.77 -7.87 -13.76
N GLY A 242 6.81 -8.33 -13.08
CA GLY A 242 6.82 -8.49 -11.63
C GLY A 242 5.79 -9.48 -11.09
N ASP A 243 5.80 -9.61 -9.77
CA ASP A 243 4.93 -10.50 -9.03
C ASP A 243 3.73 -9.75 -8.48
N GLN A 244 2.57 -10.41 -8.51
CA GLN A 244 1.34 -9.90 -7.89
C GLN A 244 0.72 -10.97 -7.00
N PHE A 245 0.38 -10.57 -5.77
CA PHE A 245 -0.10 -11.46 -4.73
C PHE A 245 -1.54 -11.15 -4.38
N PHE A 246 -2.34 -12.22 -4.34
CA PHE A 246 -3.78 -12.15 -4.16
C PHE A 246 -4.21 -12.97 -2.97
N VAL A 247 -5.32 -12.55 -2.36
CA VAL A 247 -6.09 -13.36 -1.43
C VAL A 247 -7.53 -13.45 -1.90
N CYS A 248 -8.21 -14.51 -1.48
CA CYS A 248 -9.65 -14.62 -1.65
C CYS A 248 -10.35 -14.00 -0.44
N SER A 249 -10.84 -12.78 -0.58
CA SER A 249 -11.36 -11.98 0.54
C SER A 249 -12.73 -12.45 1.08
N THR A 250 -13.25 -13.55 0.55
CA THR A 250 -14.43 -14.30 1.06
C THR A 250 -14.02 -15.49 1.92
N ARG A 251 -12.72 -15.80 1.98
CA ARG A 251 -12.15 -16.91 2.75
C ARG A 251 -11.31 -16.38 3.90
N GLN A 252 -11.11 -17.22 4.91
CA GLN A 252 -10.15 -17.01 6.00
C GLN A 252 -9.09 -18.11 5.99
N ASP A 253 -8.79 -18.65 4.81
CA ASP A 253 -7.81 -19.73 4.61
C ASP A 253 -6.36 -19.24 4.62
N GLN A 254 -6.16 -17.92 4.62
CA GLN A 254 -4.86 -17.25 4.61
C GLN A 254 -3.96 -17.68 3.42
N VAL A 255 -4.57 -18.19 2.35
CA VAL A 255 -3.85 -18.64 1.17
C VAL A 255 -3.47 -17.44 0.31
N VAL A 256 -2.18 -17.30 0.05
CA VAL A 256 -1.65 -16.27 -0.86
C VAL A 256 -1.44 -16.88 -2.23
N TYR A 257 -2.24 -16.41 -3.19
CA TYR A 257 -2.10 -16.76 -4.60
C TYR A 257 -1.11 -15.83 -5.26
N HIS A 258 -0.32 -16.37 -6.18
CA HIS A 258 0.78 -15.66 -6.81
C HIS A 258 0.63 -15.72 -8.33
N VAL A 259 0.65 -14.54 -8.97
CA VAL A 259 0.82 -14.39 -10.41
C VAL A 259 2.21 -13.83 -10.68
N HIS A 260 3.06 -14.68 -11.25
CA HIS A 260 4.43 -14.33 -11.61
C HIS A 260 4.46 -13.77 -13.04
N GLU A 261 4.96 -12.54 -13.21
CA GLU A 261 5.16 -11.87 -14.50
C GLU A 261 3.92 -11.93 -15.41
N GLY A 262 2.75 -11.66 -14.83
CA GLY A 262 1.49 -11.71 -15.57
C GLY A 262 1.07 -13.10 -16.06
N ASN A 263 1.72 -14.20 -15.65
CA ASN A 263 1.37 -15.56 -16.05
C ASN A 263 0.10 -16.06 -15.33
N VAL A 264 -1.06 -15.53 -15.73
CA VAL A 264 -2.37 -15.88 -15.14
C VAL A 264 -2.78 -17.31 -15.46
N GLU A 265 -2.22 -17.94 -16.50
CA GLU A 265 -2.52 -19.34 -16.87
C GLU A 265 -1.94 -20.33 -15.87
N ASN A 266 -0.75 -20.04 -15.34
CA ASN A 266 -0.06 -20.87 -14.37
C ASN A 266 -0.12 -20.20 -13.01
N LEU A 267 -1.32 -20.08 -12.46
CA LEU A 267 -1.51 -19.54 -11.12
C LEU A 267 -0.69 -20.36 -10.11
N ARG A 268 -0.06 -19.67 -9.17
CA ARG A 268 0.80 -20.26 -8.15
C ARG A 268 0.23 -19.97 -6.76
N VAL A 269 0.73 -20.68 -5.76
CA VAL A 269 0.55 -20.37 -4.35
C VAL A 269 1.90 -20.06 -3.73
N LEU A 270 1.91 -19.17 -2.75
CA LEU A 270 3.10 -18.80 -2.00
C LEU A 270 3.13 -19.62 -0.70
N ARG A 271 4.10 -20.52 -0.57
CA ARG A 271 4.45 -21.19 0.69
C ARG A 271 5.14 -20.22 1.62
N ASN A 272 4.88 -20.34 2.92
CA ASN A 272 5.44 -19.48 3.96
C ASN A 272 5.38 -17.98 3.56
N PRO A 273 4.17 -17.46 3.25
CA PRO A 273 4.00 -16.13 2.68
C PRO A 273 4.59 -15.04 3.57
N GLU A 274 4.58 -15.23 4.89
CA GLU A 274 5.16 -14.28 5.85
C GLU A 274 6.68 -14.09 5.64
N ASP A 275 7.45 -15.17 5.46
CA ASP A 275 8.90 -15.09 5.23
C ASP A 275 9.23 -14.57 3.83
N ALA A 276 8.49 -15.02 2.81
CA ALA A 276 8.68 -14.57 1.43
C ALA A 276 8.47 -13.06 1.29
N ILE A 277 7.35 -12.56 1.82
CA ILE A 277 6.99 -11.14 1.73
C ILE A 277 7.87 -10.29 2.63
N ASP A 278 8.29 -10.80 3.81
CA ASP A 278 9.25 -10.09 4.65
C ASP A 278 10.57 -9.84 3.92
N ARG A 279 11.14 -10.87 3.29
CA ARG A 279 12.40 -10.74 2.53
C ARG A 279 12.25 -9.82 1.34
N TYR A 280 11.12 -9.89 0.64
CA TYR A 280 10.80 -8.98 -0.45
C TYR A 280 10.70 -7.52 0.03
N CYS A 281 9.92 -7.24 1.07
CA CYS A 281 9.77 -5.88 1.60
C CYS A 281 11.12 -5.34 2.06
N ALA A 282 11.94 -6.18 2.71
CA ALA A 282 13.30 -5.83 3.09
C ALA A 282 14.22 -5.57 1.89
N HIS A 283 14.07 -6.30 0.78
CA HIS A 283 14.76 -6.05 -0.50
C HIS A 283 14.39 -4.69 -1.07
N VAL A 284 13.08 -4.38 -1.10
CA VAL A 284 12.55 -3.09 -1.56
C VAL A 284 13.06 -1.95 -0.69
N LEU A 285 12.94 -2.06 0.63
CA LEU A 285 13.34 -1.03 1.58
C LEU A 285 14.83 -0.71 1.48
N ARG A 286 15.69 -1.73 1.36
CA ARG A 286 17.14 -1.58 1.16
C ARG A 286 17.54 -1.15 -0.26
N ARG A 287 16.57 -0.99 -1.17
CA ARG A 287 16.81 -0.63 -2.57
C ARG A 287 17.81 -1.56 -3.26
N LYS A 288 17.73 -2.86 -2.96
CA LYS A 288 18.58 -3.84 -3.63
C LYS A 288 18.26 -3.83 -5.13
N PRO A 289 19.28 -3.96 -6.00
CA PRO A 289 19.07 -3.92 -7.44
C PRO A 289 18.30 -5.14 -7.93
N GLY A 290 17.52 -4.96 -9.00
CA GLY A 290 16.76 -6.02 -9.64
C GLY A 290 15.48 -6.42 -8.90
N GLN A 291 14.73 -7.32 -9.53
CA GLN A 291 13.52 -7.90 -8.94
C GLN A 291 13.89 -8.95 -7.89
N PHE A 292 13.07 -9.08 -6.85
CA PHE A 292 13.23 -10.13 -5.86
C PHE A 292 12.74 -11.45 -6.43
N ASP A 293 13.51 -12.52 -6.26
CA ASP A 293 13.12 -13.85 -6.74
C ASP A 293 12.29 -14.59 -5.69
N PHE A 294 11.04 -14.91 -6.03
CA PHE A 294 10.13 -15.66 -5.18
C PHE A 294 10.16 -17.19 -5.44
N SER A 295 11.06 -17.69 -6.29
CA SER A 295 11.08 -19.09 -6.73
C SER A 295 11.12 -20.09 -5.58
N ASP A 296 11.84 -19.79 -4.50
CA ASP A 296 11.97 -20.68 -3.33
C ASP A 296 10.65 -20.85 -2.55
N TRP A 297 9.71 -19.91 -2.68
CA TRP A 297 8.42 -19.93 -1.97
C TRP A 297 7.25 -20.24 -2.90
N SER A 298 7.43 -20.12 -4.21
CA SER A 298 6.31 -20.19 -5.12
C SER A 298 6.16 -21.56 -5.75
N GLU A 299 4.96 -22.14 -5.67
CA GLU A 299 4.65 -23.45 -6.25
C GLU A 299 3.38 -23.41 -7.12
N PRO A 300 3.24 -24.30 -8.13
CA PRO A 300 2.03 -24.35 -8.94
C PRO A 300 0.77 -24.58 -8.10
N PHE A 301 -0.27 -23.77 -8.31
CA PHE A 301 -1.57 -23.99 -7.71
C PHE A 301 -2.25 -25.19 -8.37
N ARG A 302 -2.72 -26.13 -7.56
CA ARG A 302 -3.53 -27.27 -7.99
C ARG A 302 -4.89 -27.15 -7.30
N PRO A 303 -5.97 -26.81 -8.04
CA PRO A 303 -7.32 -26.65 -7.50
C PRO A 303 -7.88 -27.91 -6.84
#